data_AF-A0AAV4UMB1-F1
#
_entry.id   AF-A0AAV4UMB1-F1
#
_cell.length_a   1.000
_cell.length_b   1.000
_cell.length_c   1.000
_cell.angle_alpha   90.00
_cell.angle_beta   90.00
_cell.angle_gamma   90.00
#
_symmetry.space_group_name_H-M   'P 1'
#
loop_
_entity.id
_entity.type
_entity.pdbx_description
1 polymer ?
#
loop_
_entity_poly.entity_id
_entity_poly.type
_entity_poly.pdbx_seq_one_letter_code
_entity_poly.pdbx_strand_id
1 'polypeptide(L)' 'MSTVWVLWGSWCILGPKYKFFFAGDTGYCEVFKQIGRVHGPFDLSAIPIGAYEPRWFMKYQHVNPEEAVQIHLDVRANVA' A
#
# COMPACT_ATOMS: atom_id res chain seq x y z
N MET A 1 5.10 -24.96 -4.67
CA MET A 1 6.36 -24.35 -4.19
C MET A 1 6.47 -22.97 -4.82
N SER A 2 6.22 -21.92 -4.05
CA SER A 2 6.40 -20.54 -4.51
C SER A 2 7.90 -20.19 -4.47
N THR A 3 8.47 -19.95 -5.65
CA THR A 3 9.85 -19.49 -5.85
C THR A 3 9.96 -18.00 -5.50
N VAL A 4 10.30 -17.67 -4.26
CA VAL A 4 10.63 -16.28 -3.91
C VAL A 4 11.91 -16.27 -3.07
N TRP A 5 13.01 -15.89 -3.72
CA TRP A 5 14.35 -15.77 -3.12
C TRP A 5 14.61 -14.37 -2.56
N VAL A 6 13.75 -13.41 -2.90
CA VAL A 6 13.84 -12.00 -2.53
C VAL A 6 12.49 -11.56 -1.99
N LEU A 7 12.51 -10.69 -0.97
CA LEU A 7 11.30 -10.19 -0.34
C LEU A 7 10.59 -9.17 -1.26
N TRP A 8 9.26 -9.13 -1.17
CA TRP A 8 8.45 -8.00 -1.61
C TRP A 8 8.25 -7.02 -0.43
N GLY A 9 7.86 -5.78 -0.74
CA GLY A 9 7.58 -4.81 0.31
C GLY A 9 7.13 -3.46 -0.22
N SER A 10 6.73 -2.63 0.74
CA SER A 10 6.45 -1.20 0.55
C SER A 10 7.58 -0.37 1.13
N TRP A 11 7.59 0.92 0.80
CA TRP A 11 8.58 1.88 1.33
C TRP A 11 7.91 3.02 2.07
N CYS A 12 8.38 3.27 3.30
CA CYS A 12 8.09 4.48 4.06
C CYS A 12 9.32 5.40 3.98
N ILE A 13 9.19 6.52 3.28
CA ILE A 13 10.27 7.49 3.10
C ILE A 13 10.00 8.67 4.04
N LEU A 14 10.85 8.81 5.05
CA LEU A 14 10.66 9.76 6.15
C LEU A 14 11.69 10.88 6.07
N GLY A 15 11.29 12.02 5.50
CA GLY A 15 12.10 13.24 5.50
C GLY A 15 11.83 14.13 6.71
N PRO A 16 12.66 15.17 6.94
CA PRO A 16 12.45 16.13 8.03
C PRO A 16 11.17 16.96 7.90
N LYS A 17 10.70 17.18 6.66
CA LYS A 17 9.52 18.00 6.34
C LYS A 17 8.38 17.20 5.71
N TYR A 18 8.70 16.18 4.92
CA TYR A 18 7.73 15.42 4.15
C TYR A 18 7.91 13.92 4.34
N LYS A 19 6.81 13.19 4.35
CA LYS A 19 6.74 11.74 4.40
C LYS A 19 5.99 11.21 3.19
N PHE A 20 6.57 10.21 2.53
CA PHE A 20 5.97 9.58 1.35
C PHE A 20 5.83 8.07 1.57
N PHE A 21 4.68 7.53 1.18
CA PHE A 21 4.42 6.10 1.18
C PHE A 21 4.34 5.56 -0.25
N PHE A 22 5.11 4.52 -0.56
CA PHE A 22 5.01 3.78 -1.82
C PHE A 22 4.58 2.35 -1.52
N ALA A 23 3.38 1.97 -1.97
CA ALA A 23 2.78 0.67 -1.64
C ALA A 23 3.49 -0.52 -2.29
N GLY A 24 4.14 -0.30 -3.44
CA GLY A 24 4.57 -1.40 -4.30
C GLY A 24 3.37 -2.13 -4.91
N ASP A 25 3.61 -3.35 -5.37
CA ASP A 25 2.55 -4.23 -5.87
C ASP A 25 2.00 -5.08 -4.72
N THR A 26 0.69 -5.01 -4.48
CA THR A 26 0.13 -5.53 -3.23
C THR A 26 -1.36 -5.81 -3.28
N GLY A 27 -1.80 -6.80 -2.50
CA GLY A 27 -3.20 -7.03 -2.14
C GLY A 27 -3.51 -6.41 -0.76
N TYR A 28 -4.78 -6.10 -0.51
CA TYR A 28 -5.18 -5.44 0.73
C TYR A 28 -4.99 -6.35 1.96
N CYS A 29 -4.37 -5.84 3.03
CA CYS A 29 -4.23 -6.53 4.31
C CYS A 29 -4.05 -5.57 5.50
N GLU A 30 -4.19 -6.07 6.73
CA GLU A 30 -4.17 -5.27 7.96
C GLU A 30 -2.84 -4.51 8.22
N VAL A 31 -1.75 -4.85 7.51
CA VAL A 31 -0.45 -4.19 7.70
C VAL A 31 -0.50 -2.69 7.39
N PHE A 32 -1.38 -2.25 6.49
CA PHE A 32 -1.49 -0.83 6.13
C PHE A 32 -1.93 0.03 7.32
N LYS A 33 -2.85 -0.48 8.16
CA LYS A 33 -3.24 0.17 9.43
C LYS A 33 -2.11 0.21 10.45
N GLN A 34 -1.21 -0.77 10.42
CA GLN A 34 -0.03 -0.80 11.28
C GLN A 34 0.98 0.23 10.80
N ILE A 35 1.25 0.30 9.49
CA ILE A 35 2.11 1.30 8.86
C ILE A 35 1.62 2.71 9.17
N GLY A 36 0.32 2.99 8.99
CA GLY A 36 -0.24 4.31 9.30
C GLY A 36 -0.17 4.67 10.78
N ARG A 37 -0.27 3.69 11.68
CA ARG A 37 -0.09 3.90 13.13
C ARG A 37 1.36 4.21 13.52
N VAL A 38 2.34 3.53 12.91
CA VAL A 38 3.76 3.63 13.30
C VAL A 38 4.47 4.79 12.60
N HIS A 39 4.17 5.02 11.31
CA HIS A 39 4.93 5.93 10.46
C HIS A 39 4.15 7.17 9.99
N GLY A 40 2.82 7.10 9.95
CA GLY A 40 1.95 8.18 9.49
C GLY A 40 1.91 9.41 10.42
N PRO A 41 1.18 10.48 10.04
CA PRO A 41 0.54 10.66 8.73
C PRO A 41 1.57 10.85 7.61
N PHE A 42 1.20 10.50 6.38
CA PHE A 42 2.02 10.75 5.18
C PHE A 42 1.47 11.95 4.40
N ASP A 43 2.34 12.71 3.75
CA ASP A 43 1.94 13.82 2.89
C ASP A 43 1.44 13.34 1.53
N LEU A 44 1.98 12.20 1.05
CA LEU A 44 1.61 11.60 -0.22
C LEU A 44 1.72 10.08 -0.14
N SER A 45 0.80 9.40 -0.81
CA SER A 45 0.84 7.95 -1.02
C SER A 45 0.71 7.61 -2.50
N ALA A 46 1.62 6.79 -3.03
CA ALA A 46 1.48 6.17 -4.35
C ALA A 46 1.03 4.71 -4.19
N ILE A 47 -0.15 4.39 -4.72
CA ILE A 47 -0.85 3.12 -4.52
C ILE A 47 -1.34 2.62 -5.89
N PRO A 48 -1.14 1.33 -6.24
CA PRO A 48 -1.61 0.79 -7.51
C PRO A 48 -3.14 0.70 -7.54
N ILE A 49 -3.72 0.82 -8.74
CA ILE A 49 -5.17 0.75 -8.97
C ILE A 49 -5.55 -0.19 -10.14
N GLY A 50 -4.57 -0.92 -10.68
CA GLY A 50 -4.70 -1.71 -11.91
C GLY A 50 -4.42 -3.20 -11.68
N ALA A 51 -4.50 -3.99 -12.76
CA ALA A 51 -4.24 -5.44 -12.76
C ALA A 51 -5.10 -6.26 -11.77
N TYR A 52 -6.24 -5.71 -11.33
CA TYR A 52 -7.02 -6.29 -10.25
C TYR A 52 -8.03 -7.35 -10.68
N GLU A 53 -8.22 -7.63 -11.97
CA GLU A 53 -9.20 -8.60 -12.48
C GLU A 53 -8.55 -9.85 -13.12
N PRO A 54 -9.18 -11.04 -13.02
CA PRO A 54 -10.41 -11.32 -12.28
C PRO A 54 -10.18 -11.44 -10.76
N ARG A 55 -11.13 -10.94 -9.93
CA ARG A 55 -10.94 -10.81 -8.47
C ARG A 55 -10.64 -12.12 -7.75
N TRP A 56 -11.19 -13.25 -8.22
CA TRP A 56 -10.95 -14.55 -7.57
C TRP A 56 -9.47 -14.95 -7.58
N PHE A 57 -8.71 -14.48 -8.58
CA PHE A 57 -7.29 -14.76 -8.76
C PHE A 57 -6.42 -13.60 -8.26
N MET A 58 -6.75 -12.37 -8.61
CA MET A 58 -5.86 -11.22 -8.40
C MET A 58 -5.91 -10.62 -7.00
N LYS A 59 -6.99 -10.79 -6.23
CA LYS A 59 -7.18 -10.08 -4.93
C LYS A 59 -6.08 -10.28 -3.90
N TYR A 60 -5.34 -11.40 -3.97
CA TYR A 60 -4.27 -11.71 -3.02
C TYR A 60 -2.95 -11.00 -3.32
N GLN A 61 -2.79 -10.49 -4.54
CA GLN A 61 -1.58 -9.86 -5.04
C GLN A 61 -1.80 -8.42 -5.52
N HIS A 62 -3.01 -8.06 -5.95
CA HIS A 62 -3.38 -6.74 -6.49
C HIS A 62 -4.67 -6.19 -5.88
N VAL A 63 -4.57 -4.95 -5.39
CA VAL A 63 -5.71 -4.16 -4.95
C VAL A 63 -6.55 -3.64 -6.12
N ASN A 64 -7.86 -3.55 -5.91
CA ASN A 64 -8.74 -2.76 -6.77
C ASN A 64 -8.74 -1.28 -6.35
N PRO A 65 -9.37 -0.37 -7.11
CA PRO A 65 -9.41 1.06 -6.77
C PRO A 65 -10.02 1.35 -5.38
N GLU A 66 -11.05 0.60 -4.97
CA GLU A 66 -11.67 0.78 -3.66
C GLU A 66 -10.72 0.39 -2.51
N GLU A 67 -10.04 -0.74 -2.63
CA GLU A 67 -9.00 -1.16 -1.69
C GLU A 67 -7.82 -0.18 -1.70
N ALA A 68 -7.46 0.40 -2.84
CA ALA A 68 -6.41 1.42 -2.92
C ALA A 68 -6.77 2.69 -2.12
N VAL A 69 -8.02 3.14 -2.19
CA VAL A 69 -8.53 4.23 -1.33
C VAL A 69 -8.50 3.81 0.14
N GLN A 70 -8.84 2.56 0.46
CA GLN A 70 -8.74 2.07 1.83
C GLN A 70 -7.30 2.06 2.34
N ILE A 71 -6.32 1.67 1.51
CA ILE A 71 -4.90 1.78 1.84
C ILE A 71 -4.54 3.24 2.13
N HIS A 72 -4.95 4.19 1.27
CA HIS A 72 -4.68 5.62 1.46
C HIS A 72 -5.14 6.11 2.83
N LEU A 73 -6.36 5.73 3.25
CA LEU A 73 -6.93 6.06 4.55
C LEU A 73 -6.18 5.36 5.69
N ASP A 74 -5.89 4.06 5.56
CA ASP A 74 -5.27 3.24 6.59
C ASP A 74 -3.82 3.65 6.88
N VAL A 75 -3.07 4.05 5.85
CA VAL A 75 -1.73 4.62 6.02
C VAL A 75 -1.78 6.06 6.53
N ARG A 76 -2.97 6.67 6.62
CA ARG A 76 -3.17 8.06 7.05
C ARG A 76 -2.46 9.06 6.15
N ALA A 77 -2.55 8.88 4.84
CA ALA A 77 -2.07 9.88 3.90
C ALA A 77 -3.04 11.06 3.83
N ASN A 78 -2.51 12.27 3.66
CA ASN A 78 -3.32 13.47 3.53
C ASN A 78 -4.07 13.47 2.20
N VAL A 79 -5.33 13.94 2.23
CA VAL A 79 -6.07 14.31 1.04
C VAL A 79 -5.61 15.72 0.65
N ALA A 80 -5.05 15.87 -0.54
CA ALA A 80 -4.66 17.17 -1.08
C ALA A 80 -5.89 18.04 -1.38
#